data_AF-A0A7R9VCV5-F1
#
_entry.id   AF-A0A7R9VCV5-F1
#
_cell.length_a   1.000
_cell.length_b   1.000
_cell.length_c   1.000
_cell.angle_alpha   90.00
_cell.angle_beta   90.00
_cell.angle_gamma   90.00
#
_symmetry.space_group_name_H-M   'P 1'
#
loop_
_entity.id
_entity.type
_entity.pdbx_description
1 polymer ?
#
loop_
_entity_poly.entity_id
_entity_poly.type
_entity_poly.pdbx_seq_one_letter_code
_entity_poly.pdbx_strand_id
1 'polypeptide(L)'
;MEVPTTSRPPAARTVELQLAGRAGRQGDPGQSVMLYDFMDPLIEVYGLAAMSQVLSQVDSADDEEGPLYVDGLLVRTLVAGVRRPIENVGQMSRWETKRYDEVVEDYRRSIYSLRRLLLRGTAQQRTQVIYMFIQMWADRAVSELLDGPGGPSEWVAPTLDPSVAVVTDGGTSPSPTS
;
A
#
# COMPACT_ATOMS: atom_id res chain seq x y z
N MET A 1 -26.47 12.40 -29.18
CA MET A 1 -25.56 11.30 -29.53
C MET A 1 -25.39 10.43 -28.31
N GLU A 2 -25.91 9.21 -28.35
CA GLU A 2 -25.81 8.27 -27.23
C GLU A 2 -24.45 7.59 -27.26
N VAL A 3 -23.73 7.61 -26.15
CA VAL A 3 -22.48 6.85 -26.00
C VAL A 3 -22.80 5.65 -25.13
N PRO A 4 -23.03 4.46 -25.71
CA PRO A 4 -23.17 3.26 -24.92
C PRO A 4 -21.83 2.97 -24.24
N THR A 5 -21.87 2.87 -22.91
CA THR A 5 -20.68 2.52 -22.12
C THR A 5 -20.71 1.02 -21.85
N THR A 6 -19.52 0.40 -21.94
CA THR A 6 -19.15 -1.00 -21.67
C THR A 6 -20.12 -1.82 -20.81
N SER A 7 -20.27 -3.12 -21.13
CA SER A 7 -21.05 -4.11 -20.36
C SER A 7 -20.53 -4.39 -18.95
N ARG A 8 -19.24 -4.09 -18.69
CA ARG A 8 -18.60 -4.35 -17.40
C ARG A 8 -18.85 -3.21 -16.39
N PRO A 9 -19.30 -3.50 -15.16
CA PRO A 9 -19.42 -2.50 -14.11
C PRO A 9 -18.02 -1.95 -13.74
N PRO A 10 -17.82 -0.63 -13.75
CA PRO A 10 -16.53 -0.04 -13.41
C PRO A 10 -16.24 -0.13 -11.92
N ALA A 11 -14.95 -0.24 -11.60
CA ALA A 11 -14.48 -0.50 -10.24
C ALA A 11 -14.69 0.67 -9.25
N ALA A 12 -15.11 1.84 -9.72
CA ALA A 12 -15.36 3.00 -8.88
C ALA A 12 -16.42 3.93 -9.49
N ARG A 13 -17.26 4.51 -8.63
CA ARG A 13 -18.28 5.51 -9.02
C ARG A 13 -17.69 6.71 -9.76
N THR A 14 -16.46 7.11 -9.43
CA THR A 14 -15.79 8.22 -10.12
C THR A 14 -15.61 7.93 -11.61
N VAL A 15 -15.29 6.69 -11.98
CA VAL A 15 -15.10 6.32 -13.39
C VAL A 15 -16.44 6.37 -14.14
N GLU A 16 -17.55 5.98 -13.50
CA GLU A 16 -18.89 6.13 -14.08
C GLU A 16 -19.25 7.57 -14.33
N LEU A 17 -19.06 8.43 -13.33
CA LEU A 17 -19.37 9.84 -13.46
C LEU A 17 -18.47 10.51 -14.51
N GLN A 18 -17.22 10.05 -14.65
CA GLN A 18 -16.33 10.48 -15.73
C GLN A 18 -16.83 10.06 -17.11
N LEU A 19 -17.36 8.84 -17.26
CA LEU A 19 -17.93 8.36 -18.51
C LEU A 19 -19.24 9.09 -18.85
N ALA A 20 -20.13 9.22 -17.87
CA ALA A 20 -21.39 9.96 -18.02
C ALA A 20 -21.15 11.44 -18.38
N GLY A 21 -20.14 12.06 -17.75
CA GLY A 21 -19.74 13.45 -18.00
C GLY A 21 -19.10 13.69 -19.38
N ARG A 22 -18.90 12.66 -20.22
CA ARG A 22 -18.48 12.84 -21.62
C ARG A 22 -19.65 13.23 -22.54
N ALA A 23 -20.89 12.94 -22.14
CA ALA A 23 -22.07 13.39 -22.86
C ALA A 23 -22.44 14.82 -22.47
N GLY A 24 -23.00 15.59 -23.40
CA GLY A 24 -23.58 16.91 -23.14
C GLY A 24 -22.58 17.99 -22.69
N ARG A 25 -21.50 18.20 -23.46
CA ARG A 25 -20.53 19.28 -23.19
C ARG A 25 -21.13 20.63 -23.62
N GLN A 26 -20.72 21.73 -22.97
CA GLN A 26 -21.12 23.10 -23.33
C GLN A 26 -22.64 23.37 -23.37
N GLY A 27 -23.43 22.59 -22.61
CA GLY A 27 -24.88 22.72 -22.59
C GLY A 27 -25.59 22.00 -23.74
N ASP A 28 -24.85 21.24 -24.56
CA ASP A 28 -25.46 20.36 -25.56
C ASP A 28 -26.34 19.31 -24.87
N PRO A 29 -27.54 19.01 -25.40
CA PRO A 29 -28.34 17.91 -24.89
C PRO A 29 -27.61 16.59 -25.10
N GLY A 30 -27.40 15.85 -24.01
CA GLY A 30 -26.71 14.57 -24.03
C GLY A 30 -27.28 13.63 -22.99
N GLN A 31 -27.33 12.35 -23.34
CA GLN A 31 -27.74 11.26 -22.45
C GLN A 31 -26.63 10.21 -22.42
N SER A 32 -26.37 9.69 -21.22
CA SER A 32 -25.50 8.53 -21.04
C SER A 32 -26.34 7.39 -20.48
N VAL A 33 -26.15 6.20 -21.04
CA VAL A 33 -26.83 4.98 -20.62
C VAL A 33 -25.76 3.96 -20.27
N MET A 34 -25.92 3.33 -19.12
CA MET A 34 -25.01 2.32 -18.60
C MET A 34 -25.72 0.98 -18.62
N LEU A 35 -25.14 0.02 -19.34
CA LEU A 35 -25.69 -1.32 -19.50
C LEU A 35 -24.85 -2.27 -18.66
N TYR A 36 -25.51 -3.18 -17.95
CA TYR A 36 -24.86 -4.19 -17.12
C TYR A 36 -25.31 -5.57 -17.57
N ASP A 37 -24.37 -6.50 -17.68
CA ASP A 37 -24.68 -7.91 -17.85
C ASP A 37 -24.80 -8.58 -16.48
N PHE A 38 -25.95 -9.19 -16.19
CA PHE A 38 -26.17 -9.92 -14.93
C PHE A 38 -25.25 -11.13 -14.77
N MET A 39 -24.71 -11.64 -15.88
CA MET A 39 -23.75 -12.75 -15.89
C MET A 39 -22.28 -12.27 -15.82
N ASP A 40 -22.03 -10.97 -15.57
CA ASP A 40 -20.67 -10.48 -15.39
C ASP A 40 -20.03 -11.10 -14.13
N PRO A 41 -18.79 -11.62 -14.20
CA PRO A 41 -18.09 -12.22 -13.06
C PRO A 41 -18.00 -11.32 -11.82
N LEU A 42 -18.01 -9.99 -11.97
CA LEU A 42 -18.04 -9.08 -10.83
C LEU A 42 -19.38 -9.11 -10.10
N ILE A 43 -20.48 -9.20 -10.85
CA ILE A 43 -21.81 -9.30 -10.27
C ILE A 43 -22.00 -10.70 -9.68
N GLU A 44 -21.44 -11.74 -10.30
CA GLU A 44 -21.43 -13.10 -9.73
C GLU A 44 -20.69 -13.15 -8.38
N VAL A 45 -19.49 -12.57 -8.28
CA VAL A 45 -18.69 -12.65 -7.05
C VAL A 45 -19.26 -11.79 -5.92
N TYR A 46 -19.78 -10.59 -6.24
CA TYR A 46 -20.15 -9.59 -5.23
C TYR A 46 -21.66 -9.33 -5.13
N GLY A 47 -22.46 -9.89 -6.03
CA GLY A 47 -23.89 -9.60 -6.19
C GLY A 47 -24.83 -10.72 -5.77
N LEU A 48 -24.35 -11.89 -5.36
CA LEU A 48 -25.19 -13.06 -5.01
C LEU A 48 -26.35 -12.75 -4.06
N ALA A 49 -26.14 -11.92 -3.04
CA ALA A 49 -27.18 -11.55 -2.08
C ALA A 49 -28.27 -10.63 -2.67
N ALA A 50 -27.95 -9.88 -3.72
CA ALA A 50 -28.88 -8.98 -4.41
C ALA A 50 -29.49 -9.64 -5.67
N MET A 51 -28.75 -10.52 -6.33
CA MET A 51 -29.19 -11.26 -7.51
C MET A 51 -30.34 -12.21 -7.18
N SER A 52 -30.35 -12.87 -6.01
CA SER A 52 -31.40 -13.82 -5.66
C SER A 52 -32.80 -13.18 -5.60
N GLN A 53 -32.89 -11.93 -5.12
CA GLN A 53 -34.15 -11.18 -5.07
C GLN A 53 -34.62 -10.75 -6.46
N VAL A 54 -33.68 -10.32 -7.32
CA VAL A 54 -33.99 -9.89 -8.68
C VAL A 54 -34.35 -11.08 -9.56
N LEU A 55 -33.54 -12.15 -9.57
CA LEU A 55 -33.79 -13.38 -10.34
C LEU A 55 -35.14 -14.00 -10.00
N SER A 56 -35.53 -14.03 -8.72
CA SER A 56 -36.84 -14.57 -8.32
C SER A 56 -38.05 -13.80 -8.88
N GLN A 57 -37.89 -12.50 -9.18
CA GLN A 57 -38.95 -11.68 -9.80
C GLN A 57 -38.90 -11.75 -11.33
N VAL A 58 -37.71 -11.93 -11.90
CA VAL A 58 -37.52 -12.10 -13.35
C VAL A 58 -38.10 -13.42 -13.84
N ASP A 59 -37.89 -14.53 -13.11
CA ASP A 59 -38.45 -15.86 -13.39
C ASP A 59 -39.99 -15.89 -13.30
N SER A 60 -40.62 -14.80 -12.84
CA SER A 60 -42.08 -14.65 -12.76
C SER A 60 -42.68 -13.91 -13.97
N ALA A 61 -41.85 -13.39 -14.87
CA ALA A 61 -42.23 -12.51 -15.98
C ALA A 61 -41.90 -13.14 -17.36
N ASP A 62 -42.23 -14.41 -17.53
CA ASP A 62 -41.79 -15.31 -18.62
C ASP A 62 -42.36 -15.05 -20.03
N ASP A 63 -43.03 -13.93 -20.32
CA ASP A 63 -43.77 -13.76 -21.59
C ASP A 63 -43.25 -12.68 -22.57
N GLU A 64 -42.09 -12.04 -22.33
CA GLU A 64 -41.50 -11.10 -23.30
C GLU A 64 -40.11 -11.55 -23.77
N GLU A 65 -40.05 -12.03 -25.02
CA GLU A 65 -38.82 -12.27 -25.78
C GLU A 65 -38.10 -10.93 -26.09
N GLY A 66 -37.43 -10.37 -25.08
CA GLY A 66 -36.64 -9.16 -25.20
C GLY A 66 -35.70 -8.96 -24.00
N PRO A 67 -34.66 -8.11 -24.10
CA PRO A 67 -33.83 -7.78 -22.95
C PRO A 67 -34.72 -7.20 -21.85
N LEU A 68 -34.80 -7.90 -20.71
CA LEU A 68 -35.64 -7.50 -19.60
C LEU A 68 -35.11 -6.19 -18.99
N TYR A 69 -35.85 -5.11 -19.20
CA TYR A 69 -35.59 -3.83 -18.54
C TYR A 69 -36.16 -3.89 -17.13
N VAL A 70 -35.36 -4.38 -16.18
CA VAL A 70 -35.73 -4.37 -14.76
C VAL A 70 -35.82 -2.92 -14.28
N ASP A 71 -36.94 -2.58 -13.64
CA ASP A 71 -37.24 -1.24 -13.15
C ASP A 71 -36.13 -0.69 -12.23
N GLY A 72 -35.91 0.63 -12.32
CA GLY A 72 -34.65 1.28 -11.95
C GLY A 72 -34.28 1.22 -10.47
N LEU A 73 -35.21 0.92 -9.56
CA LEU A 73 -34.91 0.86 -8.13
C LEU A 73 -34.16 -0.42 -7.74
N LEU A 74 -34.58 -1.57 -8.26
CA LEU A 74 -33.98 -2.89 -7.98
C LEU A 74 -32.59 -3.02 -8.62
N VAL A 75 -32.43 -2.51 -9.84
CA VAL A 75 -31.12 -2.46 -10.50
C VAL A 75 -30.15 -1.56 -9.73
N ARG A 76 -30.64 -0.41 -9.23
CA ARG A 76 -29.80 0.51 -8.44
C ARG A 76 -29.36 -0.09 -7.12
N THR A 77 -30.20 -0.87 -6.43
CA THR A 77 -29.80 -1.54 -5.18
C THR A 77 -28.77 -2.64 -5.44
N LEU A 78 -28.95 -3.44 -6.49
CA LEU A 78 -28.00 -4.49 -6.89
C LEU A 78 -26.64 -3.90 -7.27
N VAL A 79 -26.62 -2.88 -8.13
CA VAL A 79 -25.39 -2.20 -8.55
C VAL A 79 -24.69 -1.53 -7.37
N ALA A 80 -25.43 -0.92 -6.44
CA ALA A 80 -24.86 -0.34 -5.22
C ALA A 80 -24.26 -1.41 -4.29
N GLY A 81 -24.87 -2.60 -4.22
CA GLY A 81 -24.40 -3.75 -3.46
C GLY A 81 -23.08 -4.32 -3.98
N VAL A 82 -22.93 -4.44 -5.29
CA VAL A 82 -21.69 -4.92 -5.95
C VAL A 82 -20.56 -3.90 -5.90
N ARG A 83 -20.89 -2.61 -6.02
CA ARG A 83 -19.88 -1.54 -6.13
C ARG A 83 -19.09 -1.31 -4.84
N ARG A 84 -19.78 -1.29 -3.69
CA ARG A 84 -19.14 -0.99 -2.39
C ARG A 84 -18.00 -1.98 -2.06
N PRO A 85 -18.17 -3.31 -2.18
CA PRO A 85 -17.10 -4.27 -2.02
C PRO A 85 -15.90 -4.01 -2.94
N ILE A 86 -16.13 -3.73 -4.22
CA ILE A 86 -15.06 -3.48 -5.20
C ILE A 86 -14.27 -2.22 -4.85
N GLU A 87 -14.97 -1.14 -4.50
CA GLU A 87 -14.34 0.10 -4.04
C GLU A 87 -13.52 -0.14 -2.76
N ASN A 88 -14.06 -0.93 -1.83
CA ASN A 88 -13.36 -1.30 -0.60
C ASN A 88 -12.09 -2.11 -0.86
N VAL A 89 -12.11 -3.08 -1.78
CA VAL A 89 -10.90 -3.84 -2.17
C VAL A 89 -9.83 -2.91 -2.74
N GLY A 90 -10.22 -2.00 -3.64
CA GLY A 90 -9.30 -1.00 -4.19
C GLY A 90 -8.76 -0.05 -3.12
N GLN A 91 -9.60 0.35 -2.16
CA GLN A 91 -9.19 1.20 -1.03
C GLN A 91 -8.24 0.46 -0.09
N MET A 92 -8.51 -0.81 0.21
CA MET A 92 -7.68 -1.65 1.08
C MET A 92 -6.28 -1.84 0.50
N SER A 93 -6.18 -2.19 -0.78
CA SER A 93 -4.87 -2.34 -1.45
C SER A 93 -4.04 -1.04 -1.41
N ARG A 94 -4.69 0.11 -1.61
CA ARG A 94 -4.03 1.43 -1.48
C ARG A 94 -3.61 1.71 -0.04
N TRP A 95 -4.44 1.34 0.93
CA TRP A 95 -4.12 1.50 2.34
C TRP A 95 -2.92 0.64 2.76
N GLU A 96 -2.88 -0.63 2.34
CA GLU A 96 -1.74 -1.52 2.59
C GLU A 96 -0.45 -0.96 1.98
N THR A 97 -0.50 -0.53 0.72
CA THR A 97 0.64 0.09 0.05
C THR A 97 1.14 1.32 0.82
N LYS A 98 0.23 2.20 1.25
CA LYS A 98 0.56 3.38 2.05
C LYS A 98 1.18 3.00 3.39
N ARG A 99 0.64 2.00 4.07
CA ARG A 99 1.15 1.54 5.37
C ARG A 99 2.58 1.01 5.26
N TYR A 100 2.90 0.27 4.21
CA TYR A 100 4.28 -0.16 3.97
C TYR A 100 5.20 1.02 3.64
N ASP A 101 4.72 1.98 2.86
CA ASP A 101 5.49 3.19 2.53
C ASP A 101 5.78 4.04 3.78
N GLU A 102 4.84 4.17 4.71
CA GLU A 102 5.05 4.90 5.98
C GLU A 102 6.25 4.38 6.77
N VAL A 103 6.39 3.05 6.89
CA VAL A 103 7.54 2.41 7.57
C VAL A 103 8.85 2.72 6.85
N VAL A 104 8.87 2.59 5.52
CA VAL A 104 10.07 2.86 4.70
C VAL A 104 10.44 4.33 4.73
N GLU A 105 9.46 5.23 4.76
CA GLU A 105 9.68 6.67 4.80
C GLU A 105 10.33 7.11 6.12
N ASP A 106 9.97 6.50 7.24
CA ASP A 106 10.63 6.79 8.53
C ASP A 106 12.10 6.34 8.53
N TYR A 107 12.41 5.16 8.00
CA TYR A 107 13.79 4.73 7.80
C TYR A 107 14.56 5.66 6.85
N ARG A 108 13.92 6.04 5.73
CA ARG A 108 14.49 6.94 4.73
C ARG A 108 14.79 8.31 5.34
N ARG A 109 13.86 8.86 6.13
CA ARG A 109 14.04 10.14 6.83
C ARG A 109 15.21 10.09 7.79
N SER A 110 15.32 9.02 8.58
CA SER A 110 16.44 8.81 9.50
C SER A 110 17.78 8.75 8.75
N ILE A 111 17.91 7.87 7.74
CA ILE A 111 19.14 7.71 6.96
C ILE A 111 19.51 9.00 6.23
N TYR A 112 18.55 9.68 5.62
CA TYR A 112 18.81 10.91 4.87
C TYR A 112 19.16 12.08 5.78
N SER A 113 18.61 12.15 7.00
CA SER A 113 19.01 13.13 7.99
C SER A 113 20.47 12.93 8.40
N LEU A 114 20.87 11.69 8.68
CA LEU A 114 22.24 11.34 9.04
C LEU A 114 23.20 11.61 7.87
N ARG A 115 22.86 11.15 6.67
CA ARG A 115 23.65 11.42 5.45
C ARG A 115 23.82 12.91 5.21
N ARG A 116 22.77 13.71 5.39
CA ARG A 116 22.84 15.17 5.22
C ARG A 116 23.76 15.80 6.26
N LEU A 117 23.70 15.36 7.51
CA LEU A 117 24.59 15.83 8.57
C LEU A 117 26.05 15.47 8.28
N LEU A 118 26.33 14.25 7.80
CA LEU A 118 27.68 13.83 7.44
C LEU A 118 28.24 14.60 6.23
N LEU A 119 27.42 14.87 5.22
CA LEU A 119 27.87 15.56 4.00
C LEU A 119 27.93 17.09 4.13
N ARG A 120 27.01 17.71 4.89
CA ARG A 120 26.85 19.17 4.94
C ARG A 120 27.00 19.77 6.34
N GLY A 121 27.05 18.96 7.39
CA GLY A 121 27.23 19.44 8.76
C GLY A 121 28.63 20.01 8.99
N THR A 122 28.79 20.79 10.06
CA THR A 122 30.10 21.32 10.46
C THR A 122 31.02 20.21 10.97
N ALA A 123 32.32 20.47 11.07
CA ALA A 123 33.27 19.49 11.62
C ALA A 123 32.86 19.06 13.04
N GLN A 124 32.42 20.00 13.89
CA GLN A 124 31.96 19.71 15.24
C GLN A 124 30.74 18.77 15.25
N GLN A 125 29.74 19.04 14.40
CA GLN A 125 28.54 18.21 14.31
C GLN A 125 28.86 16.78 13.87
N ARG A 126 29.73 16.61 12.86
CA ARG A 126 30.15 15.29 12.40
C ARG A 126 30.88 14.53 13.50
N THR A 127 31.84 15.18 14.16
CA THR A 127 32.60 14.61 15.26
C THR A 127 31.69 14.16 16.41
N GLN A 128 30.72 14.99 16.80
CA GLN A 128 29.76 14.64 17.84
C GLN A 128 28.95 13.39 17.50
N VAL A 129 28.44 13.30 16.27
CA VAL A 129 27.64 12.14 15.81
C VAL A 129 28.51 10.88 15.74
N ILE A 130 29.74 10.97 15.25
CA ILE A 130 30.67 9.84 15.22
C ILE A 130 30.97 9.35 16.63
N TYR A 131 31.29 10.25 17.57
CA TYR A 131 31.53 9.87 18.96
C TYR A 131 30.28 9.25 19.61
N MET A 132 29.08 9.76 19.33
CA MET A 132 27.84 9.15 19.81
C MET A 132 27.70 7.69 19.34
N PHE A 133 28.01 7.40 18.07
CA PHE A 133 27.98 6.02 17.56
C PHE A 133 29.05 5.13 18.19
N ILE A 134 30.27 5.65 18.37
CA ILE A 134 31.37 4.92 19.03
C ILE A 134 30.99 4.57 20.47
N GLN A 135 30.45 5.53 21.23
CA GLN A 135 30.03 5.30 22.61
C GLN A 135 28.92 4.26 22.69
N MET A 136 27.86 4.41 21.89
CA MET A 136 26.76 3.43 21.85
C MET A 136 27.24 2.01 21.49
N TRP A 137 28.19 1.90 20.56
CA TRP A 137 28.76 0.61 20.20
C TRP A 137 29.64 0.03 21.31
N ALA A 138 30.48 0.87 21.93
CA ALA A 138 31.32 0.47 23.06
C ALA A 138 30.48 0.00 24.25
N ASP A 139 29.44 0.74 24.61
CA ASP A 139 28.50 0.37 25.70
C ASP A 139 27.84 -0.98 25.41
N ARG A 140 27.39 -1.19 24.17
CA ARG A 140 26.81 -2.47 23.75
C ARG A 140 27.82 -3.61 23.84
N ALA A 141 29.02 -3.41 23.30
CA ALA A 141 30.08 -4.42 23.30
C ALA A 141 30.46 -4.79 24.74
N VAL A 142 30.58 -3.81 25.63
CA VAL A 142 30.86 -4.02 27.05
C VAL A 142 29.72 -4.76 27.75
N SER A 143 28.46 -4.41 27.48
CA SER A 143 27.29 -5.12 28.04
C SER A 143 27.29 -6.60 27.63
N GLU A 144 27.42 -6.89 26.33
CA GLU A 144 27.45 -8.27 25.81
C GLU A 144 28.59 -9.11 26.42
N LEU A 145 29.70 -8.45 26.78
CA LEU A 145 30.87 -9.08 27.38
C LEU A 145 30.77 -9.30 28.90
N LEU A 146 30.10 -8.38 29.59
CA LEU A 146 30.09 -8.29 31.05
C LEU A 146 28.75 -8.72 31.68
N ASP A 147 27.69 -9.00 30.91
CA ASP A 147 26.35 -9.40 31.39
C ASP A 147 26.28 -10.82 32.03
N GLY A 148 27.39 -11.30 32.60
CA GLY A 148 27.40 -12.47 33.49
C GLY A 148 27.18 -12.05 34.96
N PRO A 149 26.62 -12.92 35.83
CA PRO A 149 26.38 -12.63 37.25
C PRO A 149 27.68 -12.49 38.10
N GLY A 150 28.84 -12.48 37.44
CA GLY A 150 30.15 -12.52 38.06
C GLY A 150 30.70 -11.16 38.44
N GLY A 151 31.40 -11.11 39.58
CA GLY A 151 32.18 -9.93 39.95
C GLY A 151 33.39 -9.70 39.05
N PRO A 152 34.18 -8.64 39.29
CA PRO A 152 35.38 -8.30 38.50
C PRO A 152 36.41 -9.43 38.35
N SER A 153 36.40 -10.42 39.23
CA SER A 153 37.25 -11.62 39.19
C SER A 153 36.84 -12.65 38.13
N GLU A 154 35.59 -12.61 37.68
CA GLU A 154 35.02 -13.49 36.65
C GLU A 154 34.97 -12.82 35.28
N TRP A 155 35.40 -11.55 35.20
CA TRP A 155 35.63 -10.87 33.94
C TRP A 155 36.76 -11.60 33.22
N VAL A 156 36.40 -12.49 32.31
CA VAL A 156 37.33 -12.95 31.30
C VAL A 156 37.68 -11.70 30.52
N ALA A 157 38.92 -11.20 30.61
CA ALA A 157 39.44 -10.25 29.63
C ALA A 157 39.45 -11.01 28.32
N PRO A 158 38.43 -10.88 27.47
CA PRO A 158 38.40 -11.68 26.27
C PRO A 158 39.53 -11.10 25.45
N THR A 159 40.24 -11.95 24.73
CA THR A 159 40.76 -11.50 23.45
C THR A 159 39.60 -10.78 22.79
N LEU A 160 39.69 -9.44 22.72
CA LEU A 160 38.71 -8.62 22.02
C LEU A 160 38.47 -9.35 20.71
N ASP A 161 37.20 -9.71 20.46
CA ASP A 161 36.83 -10.43 19.25
C ASP A 161 37.60 -9.81 18.09
N PRO A 162 38.33 -10.57 17.24
CA PRO A 162 39.13 -10.00 16.15
C PRO A 162 38.36 -8.97 15.31
N SER A 163 37.03 -9.01 15.29
CA SER A 163 36.15 -7.98 14.73
C SER A 163 36.34 -6.57 15.32
N VAL A 164 36.63 -6.45 16.62
CA VAL A 164 36.90 -5.19 17.34
C VAL A 164 38.28 -4.64 17.00
N ALA A 165 39.31 -5.51 16.99
CA ALA A 165 40.67 -5.12 16.64
C ALA A 165 40.77 -4.57 15.20
N VAL A 166 39.99 -5.15 14.27
CA VAL A 166 39.92 -4.68 12.87
C VAL A 166 39.40 -3.24 12.75
N VAL A 167 38.49 -2.82 13.64
CA VAL A 167 37.89 -1.48 13.62
C VAL A 167 38.78 -0.43 14.29
N THR A 168 39.52 -0.82 15.35
CA THR A 168 40.36 0.10 16.12
C THR A 168 41.74 0.33 15.51
N ASP A 169 42.28 -0.67 14.80
CA ASP A 169 43.68 -0.65 14.37
C ASP A 169 43.90 0.02 13.00
N GLY A 170 42.86 0.63 12.42
CA GLY A 170 42.97 1.33 11.14
C GLY A 170 43.37 0.39 10.01
N GLY A 171 42.67 -0.75 9.90
CA GLY A 171 42.94 -1.80 8.92
C GLY A 171 43.26 -1.24 7.53
N THR A 172 44.45 -1.55 7.04
CA THR A 172 44.88 -1.31 5.66
C THR A 172 43.82 -1.84 4.71
N SER A 173 43.25 -0.97 3.88
CA SER A 173 42.41 -1.38 2.75
C SER A 173 43.14 -2.48 1.98
N PRO A 174 42.51 -3.64 1.69
CA PRO A 174 43.06 -4.53 0.69
C PRO A 174 43.12 -3.74 -0.62
N SER A 175 44.30 -3.70 -1.24
CA SER A 175 44.53 -3.05 -2.52
C SER A 175 43.59 -3.67 -3.56
N PRO A 176 42.97 -2.88 -4.46
CA PRO A 176 42.18 -3.47 -5.54
C PRO A 176 43.12 -4.32 -6.42
N THR A 177 42.84 -5.62 -6.48
CA THR A 177 43.55 -6.55 -7.36
C THR A 177 43.35 -6.10 -8.81
N SER A 178 44.47 -6.02 -9.53
CA SER A 178 44.56 -5.65 -10.96
C SER A 178 43.97 -6.72 -11.86
#